data_AF-X1PLE7-F1
#
_entry.id   AF-X1PLE7-F1
#
_cell.length_a   1.000
_cell.length_b   1.000
_cell.length_c   1.000
_cell.angle_alpha   90.00
_cell.angle_beta   90.00
_cell.angle_gamma   90.00
#
_symmetry.space_group_name_H-M   'P 1'
#
loop_
_entity.id
_entity.type
_entity.pdbx_description
1 polymer ?
#
loop_
_entity_poly.entity_id
_entity_poly.type
_entity_poly.pdbx_seq_one_letter_code
_entity_poly.pdbx_strand_id
1 'polypeptide(L)' 'MIKEKMYKQIQDFKRQGYSKKEIAAVLGMDPKTVVRYYRMDERDFKSYRREHMFRDKMLEEYEKDILEVYEKNEFKK' A
#
# COMPACT_ATOMS: atom_id res chain seq x y z
N MET A 1 -6.12 -0.80 0.06
CA MET A 1 -6.09 -2.14 -0.55
C MET A 1 -4.91 -2.24 -1.51
N ILE A 2 -4.07 -3.26 -1.35
CA ILE A 2 -2.87 -3.45 -2.16
C ILE A 2 -3.25 -3.99 -3.54
N LYS A 3 -2.86 -3.28 -4.59
CA LYS A 3 -3.26 -3.58 -5.98
C LYS A 3 -2.34 -4.66 -6.57
N GLU A 4 -2.86 -5.88 -6.69
CA GLU A 4 -2.19 -7.02 -7.35
C GLU A 4 -1.70 -6.68 -8.77
N LYS A 5 -2.43 -5.84 -9.49
CA LYS A 5 -2.05 -5.34 -10.83
C LYS A 5 -0.66 -4.68 -10.83
N MET A 6 -0.32 -3.88 -9.80
CA MET A 6 0.97 -3.20 -9.74
C MET A 6 2.13 -4.19 -9.55
N TYR A 7 1.95 -5.18 -8.68
CA TYR A 7 2.95 -6.24 -8.48
C TYR A 7 3.20 -7.01 -9.79
N LYS A 8 2.14 -7.43 -10.49
CA LYS A 8 2.26 -8.14 -11.78
C LYS A 8 3.03 -7.33 -12.81
N GLN A 9 2.65 -6.06 -13.01
CA GLN A 9 3.34 -5.17 -13.95
C GLN A 9 4.84 -5.04 -13.65
N ILE A 10 5.21 -4.81 -12.39
CA ILE A 10 6.62 -4.69 -11.99
C ILE A 10 7.39 -6.00 -12.23
N GLN A 11 6.78 -7.15 -11.95
CA GLN A 11 7.39 -8.46 -12.19
C GLN A 11 7.51 -8.79 -13.68
N ASP A 12 6.55 -8.35 -14.51
CA ASP A 12 6.63 -8.49 -15.97
C ASP A 12 7.80 -7.69 -16.53
N PHE A 13 7.97 -6.43 -16.12
CA PHE A 13 9.13 -5.61 -16.52
C PHE A 13 10.46 -6.18 -16.00
N LYS A 14 10.49 -6.69 -14.77
CA LYS A 14 11.67 -7.39 -14.23
C LYS A 14 12.05 -8.58 -15.09
N ARG A 15 11.08 -9.40 -15.52
CA ARG A 15 11.30 -10.54 -16.45
C ARG A 15 11.79 -10.10 -17.83
N GLN A 16 11.44 -8.89 -18.25
CA GLN A 16 11.95 -8.26 -19.48
C GLN A 16 13.34 -7.61 -19.32
N GLY A 17 13.94 -7.65 -18.13
CA GLY A 17 15.30 -7.15 -17.89
C GLY A 17 15.37 -5.68 -17.45
N TYR A 18 14.25 -5.02 -17.20
CA TYR A 18 14.25 -3.61 -16.80
C TYR A 18 14.79 -3.43 -15.38
N SER A 19 15.50 -2.33 -15.18
CA SER A 19 15.94 -1.85 -13.88
C SER A 19 14.80 -1.18 -13.11
N LYS A 20 14.96 -1.10 -11.79
CA LYS A 20 13.97 -0.44 -10.90
C LYS A 20 13.72 1.02 -11.28
N LYS A 21 14.76 1.73 -11.75
CA LYS A 21 14.64 3.15 -12.16
C LYS A 21 13.81 3.28 -13.44
N GLU A 22 14.07 2.42 -14.43
CA GLU A 22 13.31 2.42 -15.68
C GLU A 22 11.84 2.07 -15.43
N ILE A 23 11.58 1.06 -14.58
CA ILE A 23 10.22 0.68 -14.20
C ILE A 23 9.48 1.84 -13.52
N ALA A 24 10.13 2.55 -12.60
CA ALA A 24 9.55 3.72 -11.94
C ALA A 24 9.21 4.85 -12.94
N ALA A 25 10.11 5.11 -13.89
CA ALA A 25 9.90 6.10 -14.95
C ALA A 25 8.77 5.71 -15.91
N VAL A 26 8.77 4.46 -16.42
CA VAL A 26 7.78 3.95 -17.38
C VAL A 26 6.39 3.87 -16.77
N LEU A 27 6.29 3.43 -15.51
CA LEU A 27 5.00 3.28 -14.82
C LEU A 27 4.53 4.56 -14.11
N GLY A 28 5.36 5.60 -14.04
CA GLY A 28 5.08 6.80 -13.25
C GLY A 28 4.83 6.51 -11.77
N MET A 29 5.47 5.46 -11.23
CA MET A 29 5.26 4.98 -9.86
C MET A 29 6.32 5.50 -8.91
N ASP A 30 5.95 5.64 -7.63
CA ASP A 30 6.90 5.94 -6.56
C ASP A 30 8.05 4.89 -6.53
N PRO A 31 9.32 5.32 -6.64
CA PRO A 31 10.47 4.43 -6.59
C PRO A 31 10.47 3.48 -5.39
N LYS A 32 9.96 3.89 -4.22
CA LYS A 32 9.90 3.00 -3.04
C LYS A 32 8.97 1.82 -3.26
N THR A 33 7.83 2.05 -3.91
CA THR A 33 6.87 0.99 -4.27
C THR A 33 7.48 0.01 -5.26
N VAL A 34 8.19 0.52 -6.27
CA VAL A 34 8.89 -0.31 -7.26
C VAL A 34 9.96 -1.15 -6.60
N VAL A 35 10.82 -0.55 -5.78
CA VAL A 35 11.90 -1.28 -5.06
C VAL A 35 11.34 -2.40 -4.19
N ARG A 36 10.23 -2.15 -3.49
CA ARG A 36 9.56 -3.14 -2.64
C ARG A 36 9.08 -4.34 -3.47
N TYR A 37 8.24 -4.10 -4.47
CA TYR A 37 7.65 -5.18 -5.26
C TYR A 37 8.62 -5.88 -6.20
N TYR A 38 9.69 -5.21 -6.63
CA TYR A 38 10.74 -5.83 -7.44
C TYR A 38 11.54 -6.89 -6.66
N ARG A 39 11.70 -6.69 -5.34
CA ARG A 39 12.41 -7.61 -4.44
C ARG A 39 11.56 -8.79 -3.98
N MET A 40 10.27 -8.56 -3.78
CA MET A 40 9.32 -9.59 -3.34
C MET A 40 9.14 -10.70 -4.39
N ASP A 41 9.05 -11.94 -3.92
CA ASP A 41 8.52 -13.04 -4.72
C ASP A 41 6.99 -13.17 -4.56
N GLU A 42 6.38 -14.17 -5.23
CA GLU A 42 4.92 -14.32 -5.19
C GLU A 42 4.40 -14.75 -3.82
N ARG A 43 5.20 -15.50 -3.03
CA ARG A 43 4.83 -15.91 -1.68
C ARG A 43 4.86 -14.71 -0.75
N ASP A 44 5.92 -13.90 -0.83
CA ASP A 44 6.05 -12.65 -0.07
C ASP A 44 4.88 -11.71 -0.38
N PHE A 45 4.55 -11.56 -1.67
CA PHE A 45 3.44 -10.69 -2.08
C PHE A 45 2.09 -11.18 -1.55
N LYS A 46 1.84 -12.50 -1.56
CA LYS A 46 0.59 -13.08 -1.02
C LYS A 46 0.46 -12.83 0.48
N SER A 47 1.53 -13.01 1.25
CA SER A 47 1.56 -12.73 2.69
C SER A 47 1.36 -11.24 2.97
N TYR A 48 2.14 -10.38 2.32
CA TYR A 48 2.04 -8.93 2.43
C TYR A 48 0.65 -8.40 2.08
N ARG A 49 0.03 -8.92 1.02
CA ARG A 49 -1.35 -8.57 0.67
C ARG A 49 -2.33 -9.02 1.75
N ARG A 50 -2.15 -10.20 2.35
CA ARG A 50 -3.03 -10.73 3.40
C ARG A 50 -2.95 -9.91 4.68
N GLU A 51 -1.75 -9.55 5.11
CA GLU A 51 -1.50 -8.68 6.26
C GLU A 51 -2.16 -7.31 6.07
N HIS A 52 -2.14 -6.77 4.84
CA HIS A 52 -2.74 -5.49 4.52
C HIS A 52 -4.15 -5.56 3.92
N MET A 53 -4.80 -6.74 3.94
CA MET A 53 -6.21 -6.88 3.53
C MET A 53 -7.16 -6.35 4.60
N PHE A 54 -6.73 -6.40 5.87
CA PHE A 54 -7.49 -5.86 6.99
C PHE A 54 -6.84 -4.55 7.40
N ARG A 55 -7.63 -3.47 7.38
CA ARG A 55 -7.25 -2.26 8.09
C ARG A 55 -7.56 -2.53 9.54
N ASP A 56 -6.55 -2.46 10.40
CA ASP A 56 -6.81 -2.54 11.82
C ASP A 56 -7.70 -1.36 12.22
N LYS A 57 -8.87 -1.69 12.77
CA LYS A 57 -9.92 -0.74 13.12
C LYS A 57 -10.01 -0.59 14.64
N MET A 58 -8.86 -0.62 15.32
CA MET A 58 -8.80 -0.42 16.78
C MET A 58 -9.54 0.82 17.27
N LEU A 59 -9.67 1.86 16.45
CA LEU A 59 -10.37 3.09 16.81
C LEU A 59 -11.87 3.07 16.52
N GLU A 60 -12.39 2.03 15.85
CA GLU A 60 -13.82 1.92 15.53
C GLU A 60 -14.66 1.73 16.80
N GLU A 61 -14.13 1.07 17.83
CA GLU A 61 -14.82 0.94 19.12
C GLU A 61 -14.98 2.29 19.85
N TYR A 62 -14.07 3.24 19.60
CA TYR A 62 -14.09 4.59 20.17
C TYR A 62 -14.74 5.62 19.26
N GLU A 63 -15.36 5.21 18.14
CA GLU A 63 -15.87 6.15 17.13
C GLU A 63 -16.80 7.20 17.74
N LYS A 64 -17.71 6.79 18.62
CA LYS A 64 -18.65 7.69 19.30
C LYS A 64 -17.94 8.69 20.20
N ASP A 65 -17.01 8.22 21.03
CA ASP A 65 -16.29 9.06 21.99
C ASP A 65 -15.39 10.07 21.26
N ILE A 66 -14.75 9.65 20.18
CA ILE A 66 -13.93 10.51 19.32
C ILE A 66 -14.80 11.62 18.70
N LEU A 67 -15.96 11.26 18.16
CA LEU A 67 -16.88 12.22 17.56
C LEU A 67 -17.44 13.21 18.58
N GLU A 68 -17.78 12.76 19.79
CA GLU A 68 -18.27 13.62 20.86
C GLU A 68 -17.19 14.63 21.30
N VAL A 69 -15.94 14.19 21.46
CA VAL A 69 -14.83 15.10 21.78
C VAL A 69 -14.58 16.08 20.64
N TYR A 70 -14.65 15.62 19.39
CA TYR A 70 -14.43 16.46 18.22
C TYR A 70 -15.49 17.54 18.05
N GLU A 71 -16.76 17.20 18.35
CA GLU A 71 -17.87 18.15 18.39
C GLU A 71 -17.69 19.19 19.52
N LYS A 72 -17.33 18.74 20.74
CA LYS A 72 -17.04 19.62 21.89
C LYS A 72 -15.88 20.58 21.63
N ASN A 73 -14.94 20.20 20.77
CA ASN A 73 -13.82 21.04 20.35
C ASN A 73 -14.19 22.01 19.21
N GLU A 74 -15.46 22.15 18.84
CA GLU A 74 -15.93 22.96 17.70
C GLU A 74 -15.20 22.60 16.40
N PHE A 75 -14.81 21.33 16.24
CA PHE A 75 -14.06 20.85 15.08
C PHE A 75 -12.70 21.57 14.87
N LYS A 76 -12.14 22.16 15.93
CA LYS A 76 -10.80 22.78 15.90
C LYS A 76 -9.73 21.71 15.82
N LYS A 77 -8.74 21.97 14.97
CA LYS A 77 -7.62 21.07 14.65
C LYS A 77 -6.47 21.20 15.63
#